data_AF-A0A9D4W3K1-F1
#
_entry.id   AF-A0A9D4W3K1-F1
#
_cell.length_a   1.000
_cell.length_b   1.000
_cell.length_c   1.000
_cell.angle_alpha   90.00
_cell.angle_beta   90.00
_cell.angle_gamma   90.00
#
_symmetry.space_group_name_H-M   'P 1'
#
loop_
_entity.id
_entity.type
_entity.pdbx_description
1 polymer ?
#
loop_
_entity_poly.entity_id
_entity_poly.type
_entity_poly.pdbx_seq_one_letter_code
_entity_poly.pdbx_strand_id
1 'polypeptide(L)'
;MIMMIREWKDIPVELLMQILSLLDDQTVITASHVCHGWRDSISFGLTHLSLSWCSKNMNNLVLSLAPKFTKLQTLILRQDKPQLEDNAVEAVSKFCPDLQVLDLTKSFKLTDRSLYAIALGCCDLRKLNISGCSAFSDKALAYLASLCRKLKVLNLCGCVKAVSDTALQAIGHYCNELQFLNLGWCEQISDVGVMSLAYGCPDLRTLDLCGCVLITDESVIALANRCPHLRSLGLYYCKNITDRAMYSLAQSKVKNKMWGSVNGENDEDGLRTLNISQCTSLTPSAVQAVCDSFPALHTCSGRHSLIISGCLNLTSVHCACCAQPHRAINAFPHSAH
;
A
#
# COMPACT_ATOMS: atom_id res chain seq x y z
N MET A 1 25.48 36.69 19.89
CA MET A 1 26.84 36.16 19.68
C MET A 1 26.77 35.28 18.45
N ILE A 2 27.21 35.79 17.30
CA ILE A 2 27.12 35.09 16.01
C ILE A 2 28.25 34.05 15.99
N MET A 3 27.92 32.75 16.00
CA MET A 3 28.90 31.68 15.83
C MET A 3 29.46 31.81 14.40
N MET A 4 30.70 32.30 14.28
CA MET A 4 31.46 32.20 13.04
C MET A 4 31.86 30.72 12.86
N ILE A 5 31.20 30.02 11.94
CA ILE A 5 31.65 28.71 11.45
C ILE A 5 32.99 28.96 10.74
N ARG A 6 34.10 28.50 11.33
CA ARG A 6 35.46 28.74 10.79
C ARG A 6 36.01 27.54 10.03
N GLU A 7 35.56 26.32 10.36
CA GLU A 7 35.85 25.10 9.59
C GLU A 7 34.57 24.28 9.30
N TRP A 8 34.57 23.46 8.24
CA TRP A 8 33.46 22.54 7.91
C TRP A 8 33.09 21.56 9.04
N LYS A 9 34.00 21.39 10.02
CA LYS A 9 33.82 20.54 11.20
C LYS A 9 32.96 21.20 12.28
N ASP A 10 32.73 22.51 12.17
CA ASP A 10 31.93 23.31 13.12
C ASP A 10 30.49 23.51 12.64
N ILE A 11 30.06 22.82 11.57
CA ILE A 11 28.69 22.86 11.09
C ILE A 11 27.80 22.18 12.14
N PRO A 12 26.80 22.88 12.72
CA PRO A 12 25.83 22.28 13.62
C PRO A 12 25.14 21.07 12.97
N VAL A 13 24.87 20.04 13.76
CA VAL A 13 24.18 18.82 13.32
C VAL A 13 22.90 19.13 12.57
N GLU A 14 22.18 20.18 12.98
CA GLU A 14 20.93 20.63 12.37
C GLU A 14 21.14 21.11 10.92
N LEU A 15 22.22 21.86 10.65
CA LEU A 15 22.56 22.30 9.29
C LEU A 15 23.09 21.14 8.46
N LEU A 16 23.84 20.22 9.06
CA LEU A 16 24.31 19.03 8.36
C LEU A 16 23.12 18.13 7.95
N MET A 17 22.14 17.98 8.83
CA MET A 17 20.88 17.28 8.55
C MET A 17 20.07 17.97 7.44
N GLN A 18 20.05 19.30 7.40
CA GLN A 18 19.45 20.04 6.29
C GLN A 18 20.18 19.77 4.97
N ILE A 19 21.51 19.78 4.96
CA ILE A 19 22.29 19.45 3.76
C ILE A 19 21.97 18.03 3.30
N LEU A 20 22.01 17.05 4.21
CA LEU A 20 21.71 15.64 3.92
C LEU A 20 20.29 15.44 3.37
N SER A 21 19.32 16.24 3.81
CA SER A 21 17.94 16.19 3.31
C SER A 21 17.80 16.61 1.84
N LEU A 22 18.79 17.31 1.28
CA LEU A 22 18.83 17.75 -0.11
C LEU A 22 19.57 16.76 -1.03
N LEU A 23 20.22 15.75 -0.45
CA LEU A 23 21.05 14.80 -1.18
C LEU A 23 20.25 13.52 -1.47
N ASP A 24 20.58 12.87 -2.59
CA ASP A 24 20.10 11.53 -2.85
C ASP A 24 20.76 10.50 -1.90
N ASP A 25 20.12 9.35 -1.74
CA ASP A 25 20.57 8.29 -0.82
C ASP A 25 22.01 7.81 -1.09
N GLN A 26 22.44 7.77 -2.36
CA GLN A 26 23.79 7.34 -2.72
C GLN A 26 24.82 8.37 -2.24
N THR A 27 24.51 9.65 -2.40
CA THR A 27 25.35 10.75 -1.92
C THR A 27 25.38 10.79 -0.39
N VAL A 28 24.26 10.53 0.30
CA VAL A 28 24.22 10.42 1.78
C VAL A 28 25.15 9.31 2.28
N ILE A 29 25.13 8.13 1.64
CA ILE A 29 26.03 7.03 2.01
C ILE A 29 27.50 7.41 1.76
N THR A 30 27.79 8.09 0.64
CA THR A 30 29.13 8.56 0.33
C THR A 30 29.60 9.59 1.37
N ALA A 31 28.74 10.51 1.76
CA ALA A 31 29.00 11.52 2.79
C ALA A 31 29.34 10.89 4.17
N SER A 32 28.77 9.72 4.50
CA SER A 32 29.10 8.99 5.74
C SER A 32 30.55 8.49 5.83
N HIS A 33 31.27 8.51 4.71
CA HIS A 33 32.68 8.15 4.62
C HIS A 33 33.62 9.36 4.67
N VAL A 34 33.11 10.60 4.68
CA VAL A 34 33.93 11.82 4.64
C VAL A 34 34.71 12.03 5.93
N CYS A 35 34.03 12.06 7.08
CA CYS A 35 34.67 12.12 8.40
C CYS A 35 33.73 11.64 9.50
N HIS A 36 34.25 11.51 10.73
CA HIS A 36 33.46 11.09 11.91
C HIS A 36 32.25 12.00 12.16
N GLY A 37 32.39 13.33 12.05
CA GLY A 37 31.26 14.25 12.27
C GLY A 37 30.10 14.05 11.29
N TRP A 38 30.38 13.84 10.00
CA TRP A 38 29.35 13.51 9.01
C TRP A 38 28.72 12.15 9.30
N ARG A 39 29.54 11.14 9.61
CA ARG A 39 29.05 9.80 9.95
C ARG A 39 28.11 9.82 11.15
N ASP A 40 28.50 10.51 12.22
CA ASP A 40 27.75 10.56 13.48
C ASP A 40 26.45 11.36 13.33
N SER A 41 26.47 12.39 12.50
CA SER A 41 25.26 13.15 12.18
C SER A 41 24.27 12.35 11.33
N ILE A 42 24.77 11.63 10.30
CA ILE A 42 23.93 10.77 9.45
C ILE A 42 23.38 9.61 10.28
N SER A 43 24.19 8.96 11.13
CA SER A 43 23.74 7.87 11.98
C SER A 43 22.65 8.28 12.96
N PHE A 44 22.73 9.51 13.48
CA PHE A 44 21.76 10.03 14.41
C PHE A 44 20.44 10.44 13.76
N GLY A 45 20.49 11.05 12.56
CA GLY A 45 19.32 11.68 11.97
C GLY A 45 18.70 10.97 10.76
N LEU A 46 19.37 9.98 10.15
CA LEU A 46 18.83 9.31 8.97
C LEU A 46 17.70 8.36 9.34
N THR A 47 16.47 8.79 9.07
CA THR A 47 15.25 8.00 9.32
C THR A 47 14.71 7.32 8.06
N HIS A 48 15.15 7.74 6.88
CA HIS A 48 14.70 7.24 5.59
C HIS A 48 15.91 6.89 4.72
N LEU A 49 15.92 5.71 4.12
CA LEU A 49 16.98 5.27 3.21
C LEU A 49 16.40 4.40 2.10
N SER A 50 16.67 4.73 0.84
CA SER A 50 16.42 3.86 -0.30
C SER A 50 17.73 3.38 -0.94
N LEU A 51 17.84 2.08 -1.13
CA LEU A 51 18.95 1.45 -1.85
C LEU A 51 18.53 0.94 -3.23
N SER A 52 17.38 1.37 -3.76
CA SER A 52 16.84 0.87 -5.04
C SER A 52 17.79 1.08 -6.23
N TRP A 53 18.71 2.05 -6.14
CA TRP A 53 19.76 2.31 -7.14
C TRP A 53 20.92 1.30 -7.10
N CYS A 54 21.04 0.49 -6.03
CA CYS A 54 22.16 -0.41 -5.81
C CYS A 54 22.05 -1.67 -6.69
N SER A 55 22.77 -1.65 -7.81
CA SER A 55 22.76 -2.73 -8.82
C SER A 55 23.71 -3.90 -8.52
N LYS A 56 24.62 -3.75 -7.55
CA LYS A 56 25.63 -4.77 -7.16
C LYS A 56 25.92 -4.72 -5.66
N ASN A 57 26.20 -5.88 -5.07
CA ASN A 57 26.61 -6.04 -3.67
C ASN A 57 25.64 -5.46 -2.63
N MET A 58 24.33 -5.38 -2.94
CA MET A 58 23.36 -4.81 -1.99
C MET A 58 23.37 -5.53 -0.64
N ASN A 59 23.53 -6.87 -0.60
CA ASN A 59 23.55 -7.64 0.65
C ASN A 59 24.63 -7.15 1.62
N ASN A 60 25.87 -7.04 1.12
CA ASN A 60 27.01 -6.58 1.91
C ASN A 60 26.86 -5.10 2.29
N LEU A 61 26.28 -4.29 1.41
CA LEU A 61 25.97 -2.90 1.72
C LEU A 61 25.00 -2.82 2.90
N VAL A 62 23.87 -3.53 2.86
CA VAL A 62 22.90 -3.56 3.96
C VAL A 62 23.54 -4.04 5.27
N LEU A 63 24.33 -5.12 5.24
CA LEU A 63 25.07 -5.61 6.41
C LEU A 63 26.00 -4.55 7.01
N SER A 64 26.65 -3.74 6.17
CA SER A 64 27.57 -2.69 6.61
C SER A 64 26.87 -1.43 7.14
N LEU A 65 25.63 -1.18 6.70
CA LEU A 65 24.88 0.04 7.00
C LEU A 65 23.89 -0.14 8.15
N ALA A 66 23.25 -1.31 8.28
CA ALA A 66 22.26 -1.56 9.32
C ALA A 66 22.76 -1.21 10.74
N PRO A 67 23.99 -1.57 11.17
CA PRO A 67 24.49 -1.19 12.50
C PRO A 67 24.74 0.31 12.67
N LYS A 68 24.88 1.06 11.56
CA LYS A 68 25.20 2.50 11.57
C LYS A 68 23.94 3.36 11.60
N PHE A 69 22.84 2.91 11.01
CA PHE A 69 21.61 3.69 10.86
C PHE A 69 20.49 3.13 11.74
N THR A 70 20.69 3.20 13.05
CA THR A 70 19.80 2.58 14.04
C THR A 70 18.47 3.31 14.23
N LYS A 71 18.35 4.53 13.69
CA LYS A 71 17.14 5.38 13.72
C LYS A 71 16.29 5.28 12.46
N LEU A 72 16.55 4.30 11.60
CA LEU A 72 15.75 4.09 10.40
C LEU A 72 14.30 3.75 10.75
N GLN A 73 13.40 4.54 10.18
CA GLN A 73 11.95 4.34 10.19
C GLN A 73 11.46 3.82 8.83
N THR A 74 12.16 4.17 7.75
CA THR A 74 11.83 3.74 6.38
C THR A 74 13.08 3.19 5.70
N LEU A 75 12.98 1.96 5.20
CA LEU A 75 14.03 1.30 4.43
C LEU A 75 13.47 0.67 3.16
N ILE A 76 13.99 1.07 2.00
CA ILE A 76 13.54 0.58 0.69
C ILE A 76 14.68 -0.20 0.03
N LEU A 77 14.49 -1.52 -0.14
CA LEU A 77 15.45 -2.48 -0.68
C LEU A 77 14.92 -3.20 -1.92
N ARG A 78 14.22 -2.47 -2.79
CA ARG A 78 13.65 -3.01 -4.03
C ARG A 78 14.73 -3.66 -4.89
N GLN A 79 14.44 -4.86 -5.39
CA GLN A 79 15.37 -5.62 -6.23
C GLN A 79 14.99 -5.55 -7.71
N ASP A 80 15.96 -5.18 -8.56
CA ASP A 80 15.90 -5.49 -10.01
C ASP A 80 16.57 -6.84 -10.32
N LYS A 81 17.59 -7.20 -9.53
CA LYS A 81 18.26 -8.50 -9.54
C LYS A 81 18.28 -9.06 -8.12
N PRO A 82 18.03 -10.35 -7.90
CA PRO A 82 17.99 -10.93 -6.55
C PRO A 82 19.40 -10.94 -5.92
N GLN A 83 19.67 -9.98 -5.04
CA GLN A 83 20.96 -9.83 -4.35
C GLN A 83 20.84 -10.03 -2.84
N LEU A 84 19.71 -9.65 -2.25
CA LEU A 84 19.49 -9.67 -0.80
C LEU A 84 19.28 -11.10 -0.27
N GLU A 85 19.88 -11.42 0.86
CA GLU A 85 19.79 -12.69 1.57
C GLU A 85 19.26 -12.48 3.00
N ASP A 86 18.82 -13.56 3.66
CA ASP A 86 18.19 -13.48 4.99
C ASP A 86 19.09 -12.81 6.03
N ASN A 87 20.41 -13.01 5.97
CA ASN A 87 21.36 -12.43 6.95
C ASN A 87 21.35 -10.89 6.97
N ALA A 88 21.13 -10.25 5.83
CA ALA A 88 21.03 -8.79 5.75
C ALA A 88 19.72 -8.30 6.37
N VAL A 89 18.62 -9.00 6.18
CA VAL A 89 17.32 -8.68 6.79
C VAL A 89 17.34 -8.97 8.31
N GLU A 90 18.01 -10.04 8.74
CA GLU A 90 18.28 -10.34 10.14
C GLU A 90 19.09 -9.19 10.79
N ALA A 91 20.10 -8.65 10.09
CA ALA A 91 20.86 -7.49 10.57
C ALA A 91 19.99 -6.22 10.67
N VAL A 92 19.17 -5.92 9.66
CA VAL A 92 18.21 -4.80 9.72
C VAL A 92 17.29 -4.95 10.93
N SER A 93 16.70 -6.13 11.11
CA SER A 93 15.78 -6.41 12.22
C SER A 93 16.45 -6.24 13.58
N LYS A 94 17.74 -6.60 13.68
CA LYS A 94 18.51 -6.47 14.93
C LYS A 94 18.89 -5.02 15.26
N PHE A 95 19.21 -4.20 14.27
CA PHE A 95 19.79 -2.87 14.49
C PHE A 95 18.82 -1.71 14.26
N CYS A 96 17.68 -1.94 13.62
CA CYS A 96 16.68 -0.91 13.27
C CYS A 96 15.32 -1.21 13.94
N PRO A 97 15.21 -1.09 15.28
CA PRO A 97 13.97 -1.43 16.00
C PRO A 97 12.82 -0.44 15.74
N ASP A 98 13.15 0.80 15.37
CA ASP A 98 12.19 1.88 15.10
C ASP A 98 11.57 1.81 13.69
N LEU A 99 11.84 0.73 12.94
CA LEU A 99 11.44 0.58 11.53
C LEU A 99 9.92 0.44 11.39
N GLN A 100 9.32 1.33 10.60
CA GLN A 100 7.88 1.39 10.35
C GLN A 100 7.52 1.05 8.89
N VAL A 101 8.43 1.26 7.95
CA VAL A 101 8.23 1.02 6.51
C VAL A 101 9.39 0.20 5.98
N LEU A 102 9.07 -0.96 5.41
CA LEU A 102 10.05 -1.84 4.78
C LEU A 102 9.54 -2.30 3.41
N ASP A 103 10.35 -2.07 2.38
CA ASP A 103 10.09 -2.57 1.03
C ASP A 103 11.18 -3.56 0.61
N LEU A 104 10.78 -4.82 0.43
CA LEU A 104 11.60 -5.95 -0.01
C LEU A 104 11.13 -6.47 -1.38
N THR A 105 10.43 -5.66 -2.18
CA THR A 105 9.89 -6.07 -3.48
C THR A 105 10.92 -6.85 -4.31
N LYS A 106 10.48 -7.97 -4.90
CA LYS A 106 11.27 -8.86 -5.77
C LYS A 106 12.51 -9.46 -5.09
N SER A 107 12.53 -9.58 -3.76
CA SER A 107 13.62 -10.24 -3.03
C SER A 107 13.47 -11.77 -3.03
N PHE A 108 13.58 -12.38 -4.21
CA PHE A 108 13.32 -13.81 -4.45
C PHE A 108 14.19 -14.80 -3.65
N LYS A 109 15.30 -14.34 -3.08
CA LYS A 109 16.22 -15.16 -2.27
C LYS A 109 15.87 -15.21 -0.79
N LEU A 110 14.97 -14.34 -0.32
CA LEU A 110 14.56 -14.32 1.09
C LEU A 110 13.63 -15.49 1.39
N THR A 111 13.74 -16.02 2.61
CA THR A 111 12.92 -17.10 3.12
C THR A 111 12.16 -16.67 4.37
N ASP A 112 11.32 -17.55 4.91
CA ASP A 112 10.61 -17.34 6.17
C ASP A 112 11.48 -16.77 7.32
N ARG A 113 12.79 -17.08 7.32
CA ARG A 113 13.77 -16.53 8.27
C ARG A 113 13.74 -15.01 8.33
N SER A 114 13.65 -14.35 7.18
CA SER A 114 13.53 -12.90 7.09
C SER A 114 12.27 -12.37 7.78
N LEU A 115 11.11 -13.00 7.54
CA LEU A 115 9.86 -12.57 8.16
C LEU A 115 9.85 -12.83 9.67
N TYR A 116 10.42 -13.95 10.13
CA TYR A 116 10.59 -14.21 11.56
C TYR A 116 11.49 -13.17 12.23
N ALA A 117 12.59 -12.80 11.58
CA ALA A 117 13.49 -11.76 12.09
C ALA A 117 12.79 -10.40 12.19
N ILE A 118 12.08 -9.99 11.12
CA ILE A 118 11.33 -8.73 11.10
C ILE A 118 10.27 -8.71 12.21
N ALA A 119 9.53 -9.81 12.38
CA ALA A 119 8.47 -9.90 13.38
C ALA A 119 9.01 -9.72 14.82
N LEU A 120 10.23 -10.18 15.08
CA LEU A 120 10.89 -10.06 16.39
C LEU A 120 11.60 -8.73 16.61
N GLY A 121 12.18 -8.15 15.55
CA GLY A 121 13.03 -6.96 15.63
C GLY A 121 12.30 -5.65 15.36
N CYS A 122 11.26 -5.66 14.53
CA CYS A 122 10.57 -4.46 14.03
C CYS A 122 9.06 -4.51 14.36
N CYS A 123 8.72 -4.58 15.65
CA CYS A 123 7.33 -4.75 16.11
C CYS A 123 6.42 -3.54 15.77
N ASP A 124 7.00 -2.37 15.49
CA ASP A 124 6.28 -1.14 15.12
C ASP A 124 6.02 -1.00 13.61
N LEU A 125 6.25 -2.07 12.84
CA LEU A 125 6.06 -2.06 11.39
C LEU A 125 4.61 -1.71 11.00
N ARG A 126 4.46 -0.70 10.16
CA ARG A 126 3.18 -0.18 9.64
C ARG A 126 2.98 -0.49 8.17
N LYS A 127 4.06 -0.56 7.40
CA LYS A 127 4.02 -0.83 5.97
C LYS A 127 5.06 -1.89 5.61
N LEU A 128 4.59 -2.98 5.02
CA LEU A 128 5.45 -4.01 4.45
C LEU A 128 5.09 -4.25 2.99
N ASN A 129 6.09 -4.18 2.12
CA ASN A 129 5.96 -4.61 0.74
C ASN A 129 6.90 -5.78 0.47
N ILE A 130 6.32 -6.94 0.19
CA ILE A 130 7.03 -8.17 -0.20
C ILE A 130 6.52 -8.68 -1.54
N SER A 131 5.98 -7.78 -2.37
CA SER A 131 5.47 -8.13 -3.70
C SER A 131 6.53 -8.84 -4.54
N GLY A 132 6.13 -9.90 -5.22
CA GLY A 132 7.01 -10.75 -6.01
C GLY A 132 7.93 -11.65 -5.19
N CYS A 133 7.83 -11.71 -3.85
CA CYS A 133 8.57 -12.69 -3.06
C CYS A 133 7.81 -14.02 -3.01
N SER A 134 8.40 -15.07 -3.58
CA SER A 134 7.70 -16.36 -3.78
C SER A 134 8.05 -17.44 -2.76
N ALA A 135 8.99 -17.19 -1.85
CA ALA A 135 9.55 -18.19 -0.93
C ALA A 135 9.08 -18.05 0.52
N PHE A 136 8.11 -17.17 0.78
CA PHE A 136 7.45 -17.07 2.08
C PHE A 136 6.30 -18.06 2.20
N SER A 137 5.98 -18.47 3.42
CA SER A 137 4.85 -19.36 3.73
C SER A 137 3.75 -18.66 4.53
N ASP A 138 2.55 -19.26 4.53
CA ASP A 138 1.46 -18.83 5.40
C ASP A 138 1.86 -18.81 6.88
N LYS A 139 2.74 -19.73 7.31
CA LYS A 139 3.21 -19.79 8.71
C LYS A 139 4.04 -18.55 9.06
N ALA A 140 4.92 -18.12 8.17
CA ALA A 140 5.72 -16.92 8.39
C ALA A 140 4.88 -15.64 8.33
N LEU A 141 3.91 -15.56 7.44
CA LEU A 141 2.96 -14.45 7.39
C LEU A 141 2.08 -14.39 8.63
N ALA A 142 1.59 -15.54 9.12
CA ALA A 142 0.82 -15.61 10.35
C ALA A 142 1.66 -15.20 11.57
N TYR A 143 2.92 -15.62 11.63
CA TYR A 143 3.84 -15.22 12.69
C TYR A 143 4.10 -13.71 12.67
N LEU A 144 4.40 -13.14 11.49
CA LEU A 144 4.55 -11.71 11.29
C LEU A 144 3.29 -10.95 11.74
N ALA A 145 2.11 -11.36 11.30
CA ALA A 145 0.84 -10.72 11.67
C ALA A 145 0.62 -10.73 13.20
N SER A 146 0.95 -11.84 13.87
CA SER A 146 0.74 -11.99 15.31
C SER A 146 1.55 -11.00 16.18
N LEU A 147 2.70 -10.54 15.67
CA LEU A 147 3.61 -9.62 16.38
C LEU A 147 3.51 -8.18 15.85
N CYS A 148 3.44 -7.98 14.53
CA CYS A 148 3.36 -6.67 13.87
C CYS A 148 1.90 -6.17 13.76
N ARG A 149 1.20 -6.03 14.89
CA ARG A 149 -0.25 -5.70 14.92
C ARG A 149 -0.60 -4.28 14.45
N LYS A 150 0.41 -3.40 14.30
CA LYS A 150 0.28 -2.03 13.81
C LYS A 150 0.32 -1.91 12.27
N LEU A 151 0.34 -3.03 11.56
CA LEU A 151 0.34 -3.06 10.10
C LEU A 151 -0.91 -2.39 9.51
N LYS A 152 -0.68 -1.39 8.67
CA LYS A 152 -1.70 -0.63 7.93
C LYS A 152 -1.64 -0.88 6.42
N VAL A 153 -0.46 -1.20 5.91
CA VAL A 153 -0.22 -1.42 4.47
C VAL A 153 0.54 -2.72 4.31
N LEU A 154 -0.04 -3.65 3.57
CA LEU A 154 0.62 -4.90 3.21
C LEU A 154 0.48 -5.13 1.70
N ASN A 155 1.61 -5.33 1.02
CA ASN A 155 1.61 -5.66 -0.40
C ASN A 155 2.21 -7.05 -0.61
N LEU A 156 1.35 -7.97 -1.06
CA LEU A 156 1.62 -9.38 -1.35
C LEU A 156 1.43 -9.70 -2.85
N CYS A 157 1.32 -8.69 -3.71
CA CYS A 157 1.10 -8.89 -5.14
C CYS A 157 2.17 -9.82 -5.73
N GLY A 158 1.76 -10.83 -6.48
CA GLY A 158 2.65 -11.78 -7.15
C GLY A 158 3.28 -12.82 -6.22
N CYS A 159 2.82 -12.94 -4.97
CA CYS A 159 3.22 -13.99 -4.05
C CYS A 159 2.43 -15.30 -4.30
N VAL A 160 2.39 -15.75 -5.57
CA VAL A 160 1.42 -16.71 -6.14
C VAL A 160 1.23 -18.01 -5.35
N LYS A 161 2.31 -18.54 -4.74
CA LYS A 161 2.30 -19.79 -3.96
C LYS A 161 2.53 -19.60 -2.47
N ALA A 162 2.79 -18.37 -2.05
CA ALA A 162 3.21 -18.04 -0.70
C ALA A 162 2.04 -17.64 0.21
N VAL A 163 0.88 -17.36 -0.37
CA VAL A 163 -0.29 -16.81 0.35
C VAL A 163 -1.54 -17.61 0.00
N SER A 164 -2.18 -18.17 1.03
CA SER A 164 -3.51 -18.79 0.96
C SER A 164 -4.50 -18.14 1.93
N ASP A 165 -5.72 -18.66 1.98
CA ASP A 165 -6.72 -18.28 2.99
C ASP A 165 -6.22 -18.43 4.43
N THR A 166 -5.22 -19.30 4.69
CA THR A 166 -4.62 -19.44 6.03
C THR A 166 -3.88 -18.17 6.45
N ALA A 167 -3.09 -17.57 5.54
CA ALA A 167 -2.44 -16.29 5.81
C ALA A 167 -3.48 -15.18 6.02
N LEU A 168 -4.54 -15.14 5.19
CA LEU A 168 -5.58 -14.12 5.33
C LEU A 168 -6.38 -14.24 6.62
N GLN A 169 -6.64 -15.46 7.10
CA GLN A 169 -7.24 -15.68 8.42
C GLN A 169 -6.38 -15.09 9.54
N ALA A 170 -5.06 -15.31 9.52
CA ALA A 170 -4.15 -14.74 10.50
C ALA A 170 -4.09 -13.20 10.39
N ILE A 171 -4.01 -12.66 9.17
CA ILE A 171 -4.00 -11.20 8.94
C ILE A 171 -5.31 -10.57 9.44
N GLY A 172 -6.47 -11.15 9.10
CA GLY A 172 -7.76 -10.66 9.59
C GLY A 172 -7.87 -10.74 11.12
N HIS A 173 -7.29 -11.77 11.74
CA HIS A 173 -7.34 -11.92 13.19
C HIS A 173 -6.46 -10.91 13.95
N TYR A 174 -5.22 -10.67 13.48
CA TYR A 174 -4.23 -9.88 14.24
C TYR A 174 -4.02 -8.44 13.75
N CYS A 175 -4.29 -8.14 12.47
CA CYS A 175 -4.00 -6.84 11.84
C CYS A 175 -5.28 -6.00 11.68
N ASN A 176 -5.94 -5.66 12.78
CA ASN A 176 -7.25 -4.99 12.73
C ASN A 176 -7.17 -3.53 12.23
N GLU A 177 -5.98 -2.91 12.26
CA GLU A 177 -5.72 -1.56 11.70
C GLU A 177 -5.38 -1.57 10.19
N LEU A 178 -5.52 -2.71 9.50
CA LEU A 178 -5.14 -2.81 8.09
C LEU A 178 -6.03 -1.93 7.21
N GLN A 179 -5.41 -1.06 6.41
CA GLN A 179 -6.09 -0.10 5.53
C GLN A 179 -5.86 -0.39 4.05
N PHE A 180 -4.71 -0.97 3.70
CA PHE A 180 -4.34 -1.31 2.34
C PHE A 180 -3.83 -2.74 2.30
N LEU A 181 -4.41 -3.54 1.40
CA LEU A 181 -3.93 -4.87 1.09
C LEU A 181 -3.94 -5.10 -0.42
N ASN A 182 -2.82 -5.55 -0.97
CA ASN A 182 -2.73 -5.98 -2.37
C ASN A 182 -2.41 -7.47 -2.43
N LEU A 183 -3.31 -8.24 -3.03
CA LEU A 183 -3.25 -9.70 -3.24
C LEU A 183 -3.26 -10.05 -4.73
N GLY A 184 -2.92 -9.11 -5.59
CA GLY A 184 -2.91 -9.33 -7.04
C GLY A 184 -2.11 -10.57 -7.42
N TRP A 185 -2.69 -11.44 -8.22
CA TRP A 185 -2.13 -12.71 -8.68
C TRP A 185 -1.85 -13.73 -7.57
N CYS A 186 -2.49 -13.61 -6.40
CA CYS A 186 -2.53 -14.67 -5.39
C CYS A 186 -3.66 -15.65 -5.71
N GLU A 187 -3.34 -16.71 -6.47
CA GLU A 187 -4.32 -17.64 -7.05
C GLU A 187 -4.99 -18.58 -6.04
N GLN A 188 -4.40 -18.75 -4.85
CA GLN A 188 -4.90 -19.64 -3.78
C GLN A 188 -5.85 -18.94 -2.80
N ILE A 189 -6.29 -17.72 -3.13
CA ILE A 189 -7.22 -16.93 -2.30
C ILE A 189 -8.65 -17.18 -2.76
N SER A 190 -9.51 -17.60 -1.83
CA SER A 190 -10.93 -17.83 -2.03
C SER A 190 -11.80 -16.89 -1.18
N ASP A 191 -13.12 -17.06 -1.25
CA ASP A 191 -14.05 -16.32 -0.42
C ASP A 191 -13.77 -16.47 1.08
N VAL A 192 -13.26 -17.61 1.54
CA VAL A 192 -12.94 -17.85 2.97
C VAL A 192 -11.90 -16.86 3.49
N GLY A 193 -10.83 -16.64 2.73
CA GLY A 193 -9.78 -15.70 3.11
C GLY A 193 -10.26 -14.25 3.06
N VAL A 194 -10.98 -13.86 2.01
CA VAL A 194 -11.52 -12.50 1.87
C VAL A 194 -12.56 -12.19 2.93
N MET A 195 -13.43 -13.14 3.28
CA MET A 195 -14.37 -12.98 4.39
C MET A 195 -13.62 -12.75 5.70
N SER A 196 -12.56 -13.50 5.97
CA SER A 196 -11.76 -13.34 7.19
C SER A 196 -11.18 -11.92 7.31
N LEU A 197 -10.72 -11.34 6.19
CA LEU A 197 -10.32 -9.92 6.13
C LEU A 197 -11.49 -8.97 6.36
N ALA A 198 -12.64 -9.22 5.71
CA ALA A 198 -13.82 -8.35 5.84
C ALA A 198 -14.30 -8.26 7.29
N TYR A 199 -14.33 -9.38 8.03
CA TYR A 199 -14.74 -9.41 9.43
C TYR A 199 -13.65 -8.92 10.40
N GLY A 200 -12.37 -9.07 10.04
CA GLY A 200 -11.23 -8.75 10.91
C GLY A 200 -10.67 -7.33 10.77
N CYS A 201 -10.83 -6.71 9.60
CA CYS A 201 -10.23 -5.42 9.22
C CYS A 201 -11.30 -4.39 8.82
N PRO A 202 -12.06 -3.81 9.78
CA PRO A 202 -13.13 -2.86 9.46
C PRO A 202 -12.62 -1.54 8.85
N ASP A 203 -11.35 -1.19 9.10
CA ASP A 203 -10.68 0.00 8.58
C ASP A 203 -10.13 -0.16 7.15
N LEU A 204 -10.39 -1.28 6.49
CA LEU A 204 -9.88 -1.56 5.15
C LEU A 204 -10.42 -0.54 4.13
N ARG A 205 -9.50 0.15 3.45
CA ARG A 205 -9.78 1.22 2.48
C ARG A 205 -9.48 0.81 1.06
N THR A 206 -8.44 0.01 0.87
CA THR A 206 -8.01 -0.47 -0.45
C THR A 206 -7.75 -1.96 -0.40
N LEU A 207 -8.42 -2.69 -1.28
CA LEU A 207 -8.19 -4.10 -1.50
C LEU A 207 -8.05 -4.38 -3.00
N ASP A 208 -6.92 -4.97 -3.40
CA ASP A 208 -6.70 -5.43 -4.78
C ASP A 208 -6.67 -6.96 -4.82
N LEU A 209 -7.64 -7.55 -5.52
CA LEU A 209 -7.82 -8.99 -5.73
C LEU A 209 -7.64 -9.36 -7.22
N CYS A 210 -6.95 -8.51 -7.99
CA CYS A 210 -6.64 -8.75 -9.40
C CYS A 210 -6.13 -10.20 -9.62
N GLY A 211 -6.78 -10.97 -10.51
CA GLY A 211 -6.36 -12.33 -10.83
C GLY A 211 -6.60 -13.37 -9.73
N CYS A 212 -7.27 -13.04 -8.63
CA CYS A 212 -7.76 -14.04 -7.66
C CYS A 212 -9.00 -14.73 -8.25
N VAL A 213 -8.80 -15.79 -9.04
CA VAL A 213 -9.88 -16.43 -9.83
C VAL A 213 -10.86 -17.27 -9.03
N LEU A 214 -10.53 -17.61 -7.77
CA LEU A 214 -11.37 -18.45 -6.91
C LEU A 214 -12.41 -17.64 -6.09
N ILE A 215 -12.32 -16.32 -6.07
CA ILE A 215 -13.31 -15.49 -5.37
C ILE A 215 -14.61 -15.42 -6.17
N THR A 216 -15.73 -15.28 -5.47
CA THR A 216 -17.07 -15.11 -6.05
C THR A 216 -17.75 -13.85 -5.49
N ASP A 217 -19.04 -13.70 -5.77
CA ASP A 217 -19.85 -12.63 -5.20
C ASP A 217 -19.78 -12.57 -3.67
N GLU A 218 -19.58 -13.70 -2.99
CA GLU A 218 -19.56 -13.77 -1.52
C GLU A 218 -18.42 -12.93 -0.91
N SER A 219 -17.24 -12.92 -1.54
CA SER A 219 -16.14 -12.01 -1.18
C SER A 219 -16.59 -10.53 -1.21
N VAL A 220 -17.18 -10.10 -2.32
CA VAL A 220 -17.59 -8.70 -2.52
C VAL A 220 -18.75 -8.34 -1.60
N ILE A 221 -19.69 -9.26 -1.39
CA ILE A 221 -20.81 -9.08 -0.44
C ILE A 221 -20.29 -8.92 0.99
N ALA A 222 -19.31 -9.71 1.42
CA ALA A 222 -18.72 -9.59 2.75
C ALA A 222 -18.04 -8.23 2.93
N LEU A 223 -17.23 -7.80 1.97
CA LEU A 223 -16.56 -6.48 1.98
C LEU A 223 -17.58 -5.34 2.03
N ALA A 224 -18.62 -5.39 1.19
CA ALA A 224 -19.71 -4.41 1.16
C ALA A 224 -20.44 -4.29 2.51
N ASN A 225 -20.51 -5.38 3.28
CA ASN A 225 -21.24 -5.43 4.55
C ASN A 225 -20.39 -5.14 5.80
N ARG A 226 -19.06 -5.23 5.70
CA ARG A 226 -18.17 -5.19 6.87
C ARG A 226 -17.02 -4.18 6.78
N CYS A 227 -16.73 -3.64 5.60
CA CYS A 227 -15.70 -2.62 5.40
C CYS A 227 -16.34 -1.28 5.03
N PRO A 228 -16.90 -0.52 6.01
CA PRO A 228 -17.60 0.74 5.73
C PRO A 228 -16.69 1.83 5.14
N HIS A 229 -15.37 1.71 5.33
CA HIS A 229 -14.37 2.65 4.85
C HIS A 229 -13.73 2.25 3.51
N LEU A 230 -14.27 1.24 2.82
CA LEU A 230 -13.73 0.78 1.53
C LEU A 230 -13.87 1.86 0.46
N ARG A 231 -12.72 2.26 -0.12
CA ARG A 231 -12.59 3.31 -1.15
C ARG A 231 -12.09 2.78 -2.49
N SER A 232 -11.32 1.69 -2.49
CA SER A 232 -10.76 1.11 -3.71
C SER A 232 -10.89 -0.40 -3.72
N LEU A 233 -11.47 -0.94 -4.79
CA LEU A 233 -11.60 -2.38 -4.99
C LEU A 233 -11.11 -2.79 -6.40
N GLY A 234 -10.10 -3.65 -6.44
CA GLY A 234 -9.58 -4.25 -7.67
C GLY A 234 -10.09 -5.67 -7.85
N LEU A 235 -10.78 -5.94 -8.96
CA LEU A 235 -11.36 -7.24 -9.35
C LEU A 235 -11.00 -7.62 -10.79
N TYR A 236 -9.90 -7.05 -11.33
CA TYR A 236 -9.44 -7.38 -12.68
C TYR A 236 -9.33 -8.90 -12.85
N TYR A 237 -9.94 -9.45 -13.90
CA TYR A 237 -9.89 -10.88 -14.23
C TYR A 237 -10.51 -11.81 -13.18
N CYS A 238 -11.37 -11.30 -12.29
CA CYS A 238 -12.20 -12.11 -11.38
C CYS A 238 -13.48 -12.54 -12.11
N LYS A 239 -13.39 -13.62 -12.90
CA LYS A 239 -14.46 -14.05 -13.84
C LYS A 239 -15.73 -14.58 -13.16
N ASN A 240 -15.64 -14.98 -11.89
CA ASN A 240 -16.76 -15.52 -11.11
C ASN A 240 -17.58 -14.43 -10.39
N ILE A 241 -17.28 -13.15 -10.64
CA ILE A 241 -18.06 -12.01 -10.15
C ILE A 241 -19.25 -11.76 -11.08
N THR A 242 -20.44 -11.66 -10.51
CA THR A 242 -21.71 -11.44 -11.19
C THR A 242 -22.41 -10.16 -10.69
N ASP A 243 -23.57 -9.87 -11.26
CA ASP A 243 -24.40 -8.74 -10.87
C ASP A 243 -24.75 -8.70 -9.38
N ARG A 244 -24.83 -9.85 -8.69
CA ARG A 244 -25.10 -9.92 -7.25
C ARG A 244 -24.08 -9.13 -6.43
N ALA A 245 -22.80 -9.23 -6.77
CA ALA A 245 -21.74 -8.45 -6.13
C ALA A 245 -21.95 -6.94 -6.31
N MET A 246 -22.28 -6.51 -7.53
CA MET A 246 -22.48 -5.09 -7.86
C MET A 246 -23.70 -4.52 -7.14
N TYR A 247 -24.83 -5.22 -7.13
CA TYR A 247 -26.01 -4.79 -6.38
C TYR A 247 -25.74 -4.71 -4.88
N SER A 248 -24.96 -5.64 -4.32
CA SER A 248 -24.56 -5.59 -2.90
C SER A 248 -23.68 -4.37 -2.59
N LEU A 249 -22.70 -4.06 -3.46
CA LEU A 249 -21.90 -2.84 -3.34
C LEU A 249 -22.78 -1.60 -3.39
N ALA A 250 -23.70 -1.51 -4.35
CA ALA A 250 -24.61 -0.38 -4.48
C ALA A 250 -25.47 -0.15 -3.23
N GLN A 251 -25.91 -1.23 -2.57
CA GLN A 251 -26.72 -1.19 -1.35
C GLN A 251 -25.91 -0.88 -0.08
N SER A 252 -24.60 -1.10 -0.07
CA SER A 252 -23.76 -0.84 1.12
C SER A 252 -23.80 0.62 1.58
N LYS A 253 -23.91 1.58 0.65
CA LYS A 253 -24.03 3.01 0.98
C LYS A 253 -25.29 3.33 1.78
N VAL A 254 -26.40 2.66 1.46
CA VAL A 254 -27.67 2.84 2.19
C VAL A 254 -27.53 2.37 3.63
N LYS A 255 -26.85 1.24 3.85
CA LYS A 255 -26.58 0.70 5.20
C LYS A 255 -25.69 1.64 6.01
N ASN A 256 -24.64 2.18 5.40
CA ASN A 256 -23.72 3.10 6.08
C ASN A 256 -24.39 4.43 6.48
N LYS A 257 -25.31 4.97 5.66
CA LYS A 257 -26.09 6.17 6.02
C LYS A 257 -26.98 5.96 7.24
N MET A 258 -27.57 4.78 7.39
CA MET A 258 -28.45 4.45 8.52
C MET A 258 -27.68 4.35 9.86
N TRP A 259 -26.40 3.97 9.82
CA TRP A 259 -25.52 3.90 10.99
C TRP A 259 -24.82 5.25 11.31
N GLY A 260 -24.69 6.15 10.32
CA GLY A 260 -23.86 7.36 10.39
C GLY A 260 -24.50 8.66 10.89
N SER A 261 -25.74 8.66 11.39
CA SER A 261 -26.50 9.90 11.74
C SER A 261 -26.01 10.68 12.99
N VAL A 262 -24.72 10.63 13.35
CA VAL A 262 -24.22 11.37 14.53
C VAL A 262 -23.09 12.38 14.23
N ASN A 263 -22.41 12.35 13.07
CA ASN A 263 -21.37 13.36 12.79
C ASN A 263 -21.46 13.88 11.36
N GLY A 264 -21.41 15.21 11.22
CA GLY A 264 -21.63 15.98 10.00
C GLY A 264 -20.97 15.40 8.74
N GLU A 265 -21.79 15.30 7.70
CA GLU A 265 -21.52 14.67 6.42
C GLU A 265 -20.37 15.37 5.68
N ASN A 266 -19.28 14.64 5.43
CA ASN A 266 -18.43 14.92 4.28
C ASN A 266 -18.89 13.98 3.16
N ASP A 267 -19.26 14.52 1.99
CA ASP A 267 -19.56 13.81 0.73
C ASP A 267 -18.39 12.97 0.17
N GLU A 268 -17.36 12.74 0.98
CA GLU A 268 -16.10 12.07 0.68
C GLU A 268 -16.12 10.55 1.02
N ASP A 269 -17.21 10.03 1.59
CA ASP A 269 -17.29 8.63 2.02
C ASP A 269 -17.95 7.69 0.99
N GLY A 270 -17.30 6.54 0.75
CA GLY A 270 -17.74 5.51 -0.19
C GLY A 270 -16.69 5.11 -1.23
N LEU A 271 -17.08 4.18 -2.11
CA LEU A 271 -16.21 3.63 -3.15
C LEU A 271 -15.82 4.72 -4.16
N ARG A 272 -14.52 4.85 -4.45
CA ARG A 272 -13.93 5.85 -5.35
C ARG A 272 -13.23 5.24 -6.54
N THR A 273 -12.71 4.03 -6.41
CA THR A 273 -12.08 3.31 -7.50
C THR A 273 -12.59 1.88 -7.54
N LEU A 274 -13.02 1.44 -8.72
CA LEU A 274 -13.48 0.08 -8.97
C LEU A 274 -12.88 -0.39 -10.30
N ASN A 275 -12.08 -1.44 -10.25
CA ASN A 275 -11.57 -2.09 -11.45
C ASN A 275 -12.24 -3.45 -11.62
N ILE A 276 -13.16 -3.56 -12.57
CA ILE A 276 -13.89 -4.79 -12.93
C ILE A 276 -13.58 -5.23 -14.36
N SER A 277 -12.43 -4.80 -14.88
CA SER A 277 -11.94 -5.20 -16.19
C SER A 277 -11.88 -6.72 -16.30
N GLN A 278 -12.29 -7.26 -17.45
CA GLN A 278 -12.37 -8.71 -17.69
C GLN A 278 -13.37 -9.48 -16.80
N CYS A 279 -14.23 -8.80 -16.02
CA CYS A 279 -15.41 -9.42 -15.39
C CYS A 279 -16.55 -9.48 -16.43
N THR A 280 -16.53 -10.51 -17.26
CA THR A 280 -17.42 -10.62 -18.45
C THR A 280 -18.87 -10.99 -18.13
N SER A 281 -19.15 -11.41 -16.89
CA SER A 281 -20.48 -11.84 -16.43
C SER A 281 -21.36 -10.68 -15.92
N LEU A 282 -20.86 -9.45 -15.98
CA LEU A 282 -21.55 -8.25 -15.49
C LEU A 282 -22.46 -7.64 -16.57
N THR A 283 -23.65 -7.21 -16.16
CA THR A 283 -24.57 -6.45 -17.00
C THR A 283 -24.41 -4.94 -16.81
N PRO A 284 -24.75 -4.12 -17.83
CA PRO A 284 -24.73 -2.66 -17.69
C PRO A 284 -25.57 -2.14 -16.53
N SER A 285 -26.76 -2.72 -16.30
CA SER A 285 -27.67 -2.29 -15.23
C SER A 285 -27.06 -2.45 -13.84
N ALA A 286 -26.35 -3.55 -13.60
CA ALA A 286 -25.71 -3.80 -12.31
C ALA A 286 -24.54 -2.84 -12.07
N VAL A 287 -23.73 -2.57 -13.09
CA VAL A 287 -22.63 -1.60 -12.99
C VAL A 287 -23.15 -0.17 -12.84
N GLN A 288 -24.23 0.17 -13.55
CA GLN A 288 -24.88 1.48 -13.42
C GLN A 288 -25.40 1.71 -11.99
N ALA A 289 -26.01 0.69 -11.36
CA ALA A 289 -26.47 0.80 -9.98
C ALA A 289 -25.34 1.16 -9.01
N VAL A 290 -24.13 0.64 -9.22
CA VAL A 290 -22.95 1.00 -8.42
C VAL A 290 -22.53 2.45 -8.66
N CYS A 291 -22.57 2.91 -9.91
CA CYS A 291 -22.24 4.29 -10.27
C CYS A 291 -23.23 5.30 -9.66
N ASP A 292 -24.53 4.99 -9.74
CA ASP A 292 -25.60 5.80 -9.16
C ASP A 292 -25.45 5.90 -7.64
N SER A 293 -25.05 4.80 -6.99
CA SER A 293 -24.73 4.80 -5.57
C SER A 293 -23.45 5.57 -5.24
N PHE A 294 -22.41 5.51 -6.07
CA PHE A 294 -21.10 6.12 -5.80
C PHE A 294 -20.68 7.10 -6.91
N PRO A 295 -21.10 8.38 -6.84
CA PRO A 295 -20.79 9.38 -7.86
C PRO A 295 -19.29 9.61 -8.12
N ALA A 296 -18.43 9.28 -7.16
CA ALA A 296 -16.97 9.34 -7.31
C ALA A 296 -16.42 8.36 -8.36
N LEU A 297 -17.20 7.34 -8.74
CA LEU A 297 -16.85 6.39 -9.80
C LEU A 297 -17.09 6.92 -11.22
N HIS A 298 -17.83 8.03 -11.37
CA HIS A 298 -18.00 8.66 -12.67
C HIS A 298 -16.66 9.09 -13.25
N THR A 299 -16.47 8.79 -14.53
CA THR A 299 -15.22 9.04 -15.23
C THR A 299 -15.22 10.46 -15.82
N CYS A 300 -14.08 11.13 -15.74
CA CYS A 300 -13.83 12.38 -16.44
C CYS A 300 -12.43 12.32 -17.08
N SER A 301 -12.15 13.23 -18.02
CA SER A 301 -10.82 13.32 -18.63
C SER A 301 -9.73 13.37 -17.55
N GLY A 302 -8.86 12.34 -17.52
CA GLY A 302 -7.76 12.22 -16.55
C GLY A 302 -8.09 11.46 -15.24
N ARG A 303 -9.34 11.05 -14.98
CA ARG A 303 -9.70 10.19 -13.84
C ARG A 303 -10.42 8.92 -14.29
N HIS A 304 -9.72 7.80 -14.20
CA HIS A 304 -10.25 6.45 -14.43
C HIS A 304 -10.67 5.82 -13.11
N SER A 305 -11.76 6.33 -12.52
CA SER A 305 -12.30 5.81 -11.26
C SER A 305 -12.98 4.45 -11.44
N LEU A 306 -13.78 4.30 -12.49
CA LEU A 306 -14.30 3.01 -12.94
C LEU A 306 -13.46 2.50 -14.13
N ILE A 307 -12.94 1.28 -14.02
CA ILE A 307 -12.13 0.64 -15.07
C ILE A 307 -12.81 -0.66 -15.50
N ILE A 308 -13.29 -0.70 -16.75
CA ILE A 308 -14.12 -1.77 -17.34
C ILE A 308 -13.50 -2.38 -18.61
N SER A 309 -12.18 -2.27 -18.78
CA SER A 309 -11.47 -2.74 -19.97
C SER A 309 -11.72 -4.25 -20.21
N GLY A 310 -12.04 -4.61 -21.45
CA GLY A 310 -12.32 -6.01 -21.81
C GLY A 310 -13.74 -6.51 -21.49
N CYS A 311 -14.61 -5.67 -20.91
CA CYS A 311 -16.02 -6.01 -20.71
C CYS A 311 -16.87 -5.52 -21.90
N LEU A 312 -16.88 -6.29 -22.98
CA LEU A 312 -17.54 -5.92 -24.26
C LEU A 312 -19.06 -5.67 -24.13
N ASN A 313 -19.70 -6.22 -23.09
CA ASN A 313 -21.13 -6.07 -22.85
C ASN A 313 -21.52 -4.77 -22.12
N LEU A 314 -20.55 -3.98 -21.62
CA LEU A 314 -20.80 -2.80 -20.76
C LEU A 314 -20.89 -1.48 -21.53
N THR A 315 -21.26 -1.51 -22.82
CA THR A 315 -21.27 -0.33 -23.69
C THR A 315 -22.31 0.74 -23.33
N SER A 316 -23.35 0.38 -22.56
CA SER A 316 -24.43 1.29 -22.13
C SER A 316 -24.29 1.83 -20.70
N VAL A 317 -23.15 1.60 -20.04
CA VAL A 317 -22.90 2.19 -18.71
C VAL A 317 -22.62 3.69 -18.90
N HIS A 318 -23.49 4.54 -18.34
CA HIS A 318 -23.39 5.99 -18.43
C HIS A 318 -22.67 6.54 -17.21
N CYS A 319 -21.34 6.70 -17.32
CA CYS A 319 -20.50 7.25 -16.25
C CYS A 319 -19.99 8.68 -16.54
N ALA A 320 -20.75 9.50 -17.26
CA ALA A 320 -20.32 10.86 -17.58
C ALA A 320 -20.40 11.77 -16.34
N CYS A 321 -19.28 12.39 -15.97
CA CYS A 321 -19.24 13.35 -14.87
C CYS A 321 -20.16 14.55 -15.14
N CYS A 322 -21.17 14.76 -14.29
CA CYS A 322 -21.96 15.99 -14.26
C CYS A 322 -21.14 17.11 -13.60
N ALA A 323 -20.02 17.52 -14.19
CA ALA A 323 -19.37 18.75 -13.79
C ALA A 323 -20.25 19.92 -14.23
N GLN A 324 -21.05 20.48 -13.31
CA GLN A 324 -21.60 21.81 -13.52
C GLN A 324 -20.43 22.76 -13.76
N PRO A 325 -20.42 23.54 -14.85
CA PRO A 325 -19.39 24.54 -15.06
C PRO A 325 -19.56 25.61 -13.98
N HIS A 326 -18.75 25.54 -12.93
CA HIS A 326 -18.63 26.65 -12.00
C HIS A 326 -18.16 27.87 -12.78
N ARG A 327 -19.11 28.81 -12.93
CA ARG A 327 -18.96 30.24 -13.25
C ARG A 327 -17.52 30.65 -13.54
N ALA A 328 -17.19 30.74 -14.84
CA ALA A 328 -16.18 31.68 -15.29
C ALA A 328 -16.62 33.07 -14.79
N ILE A 329 -15.93 33.57 -13.77
CA ILE A 329 -16.00 34.98 -13.40
C ILE A 329 -15.45 35.72 -14.61
N ASN A 330 -16.33 36.39 -15.35
CA ASN A 330 -15.97 37.28 -16.43
C ASN A 330 -14.96 38.30 -15.90
N ALA A 331 -13.71 38.18 -16.35
CA ALA A 331 -12.76 39.27 -16.27
C ALA A 331 -13.30 40.41 -17.15
N PHE A 332 -13.42 41.59 -16.53
CA PHE A 332 -13.77 42.83 -17.21
C PHE A 332 -12.83 43.09 -18.39
N PRO A 333 -13.33 43.52 -19.56
CA PRO A 333 -12.46 44.04 -20.61
C PRO A 333 -11.99 45.45 -20.23
N HIS A 334 -10.67 45.64 -20.21
CA HIS A 334 -10.04 46.95 -20.18
C HIS A 334 -10.52 47.80 -21.37
N SER A 335 -11.02 49.00 -21.10
CA SER A 335 -11.27 50.02 -22.10
C SER A 335 -9.94 50.63 -22.55
N ALA A 336 -9.62 50.48 -23.83
CA ALA A 336 -8.72 51.37 -24.54
C ALA A 336 -9.57 52.39 -25.29
N HIS A 337 -9.58 53.63 -24.81
CA HIS A 337 -9.48 54.89 -25.55
C HIS A 337 -9.58 56.07 -24.59
#